data_AF-A0A2M7BTR5-F1
#
_entry.id   AF-A0A2M7BTR5-F1
#
_cell.length_a   1.000
_cell.length_b   1.000
_cell.length_c   1.000
_cell.angle_alpha   90.00
_cell.angle_beta   90.00
_cell.angle_gamma   90.00
#
_symmetry.space_group_name_H-M   'P 1'
#
loop_
_entity.id
_entity.type
_entity.pdbx_description
1 polymer ?
#
loop_
_entity_poly.entity_id
_entity_poly.type
_entity_poly.pdbx_seq_one_letter_code
_entity_poly.pdbx_strand_id
1 'polypeptide(L)'
;MTRFVSVKKAQDEAWKIYNSWRKAGGINCPAFKCKVRISLLGWRHLIGASGHKKRISDDVYRRLKLLPHVKKIIENSKLIQNIKKKNGQIYYALEGMLEVEENKVKALRKIRVVIIEDFKKNKIFLSVMDRK
;
A
#
# COMPACT_ATOMS: atom_id res chain seq x y z
N MET A 1 16.67 21.84 -0.33
CA MET A 1 16.34 20.63 -1.12
C MET A 1 14.97 20.81 -1.73
N THR A 2 14.88 20.90 -3.06
CA THR A 2 13.61 21.09 -3.78
C THR A 2 12.68 19.89 -3.59
N ARG A 3 11.38 20.14 -3.35
CA ARG A 3 10.35 19.12 -3.03
C ARG A 3 10.27 17.97 -4.06
N PHE A 4 10.66 18.21 -5.31
CA PHE A 4 10.70 17.17 -6.34
C PHE A 4 11.83 16.15 -6.14
N VAL A 5 12.96 16.58 -5.59
CA VAL A 5 14.12 15.71 -5.31
C VAL A 5 13.79 14.72 -4.19
N SER A 6 12.97 15.11 -3.20
CA SER A 6 12.56 14.21 -2.11
C SER A 6 11.57 13.12 -2.56
N VAL A 7 10.67 13.41 -3.51
CA VAL A 7 9.71 12.42 -4.03
C VAL A 7 10.39 11.37 -4.88
N LYS A 8 11.29 11.77 -5.78
CA LYS A 8 12.02 10.82 -6.64
C LYS A 8 12.87 9.86 -5.81
N LYS A 9 13.62 10.37 -4.84
CA LYS A 9 14.39 9.54 -3.90
C LYS A 9 13.49 8.58 -3.12
N ALA A 10 12.35 9.06 -2.61
CA ALA A 10 11.38 8.22 -1.92
C ALA A 10 10.78 7.14 -2.82
N GLN A 11 10.54 7.43 -4.11
CA GLN A 11 10.09 6.44 -5.09
C GLN A 11 11.15 5.36 -5.32
N ASP A 12 12.42 5.74 -5.46
CA ASP A 12 13.51 4.78 -5.68
C ASP A 12 13.69 3.84 -4.48
N GLU A 13 13.66 4.37 -3.26
CA GLU A 13 13.74 3.60 -2.02
C GLU A 13 12.52 2.68 -1.85
N ALA A 14 11.31 3.22 -2.03
CA ALA A 14 10.07 2.47 -2.00
C ALA A 14 10.02 1.37 -3.06
N TRP A 15 10.55 1.63 -4.26
CA TRP A 15 10.57 0.69 -5.35
C TRP A 15 11.46 -0.51 -5.05
N LYS A 16 12.60 -0.32 -4.37
CA LYS A 16 13.44 -1.45 -3.92
C LYS A 16 12.66 -2.41 -3.03
N ILE A 17 11.93 -1.87 -2.04
CA ILE A 17 11.08 -2.65 -1.14
C ILE A 17 9.94 -3.32 -1.93
N TYR A 18 9.21 -2.55 -2.73
CA TYR A 18 8.08 -3.03 -3.53
C TYR A 18 8.49 -4.17 -4.49
N ASN A 19 9.61 -3.98 -5.19
CA ASN A 19 10.13 -4.94 -6.14
C ASN A 19 10.65 -6.20 -5.45
N SER A 20 11.18 -6.11 -4.23
CA SER A 20 11.56 -7.30 -3.44
C SER A 20 10.37 -8.21 -3.19
N TRP A 21 9.21 -7.64 -2.80
CA TRP A 21 7.99 -8.42 -2.58
C TRP A 21 7.40 -8.96 -3.88
N ARG A 22 7.52 -8.19 -4.97
CA ARG A 22 7.12 -8.64 -6.31
C ARG A 22 7.94 -9.85 -6.74
N LYS A 23 9.26 -9.83 -6.56
CA LYS A 23 10.15 -10.96 -6.87
C LYS A 23 9.87 -12.18 -5.99
N ALA A 24 9.46 -11.98 -4.73
CA ALA A 24 9.04 -13.05 -3.83
C ALA A 24 7.66 -13.66 -4.14
N GLY A 25 6.97 -13.17 -5.19
CA GLY A 25 5.65 -13.66 -5.61
C GLY A 25 4.48 -13.11 -4.78
N GLY A 26 4.71 -12.12 -3.92
CA GLY A 26 3.70 -11.50 -3.06
C GLY A 26 3.96 -11.69 -1.56
N ILE A 27 2.98 -11.29 -0.76
CA ILE A 27 3.04 -11.32 0.71
C ILE A 27 1.96 -12.26 1.22
N ASN A 28 2.30 -13.22 2.07
CA ASN A 28 1.33 -14.14 2.66
C ASN A 28 0.34 -13.37 3.54
N CYS A 29 -0.96 -13.61 3.36
CA CYS A 29 -2.00 -12.97 4.16
C CYS A 29 -2.93 -14.01 4.78
N PRO A 30 -2.92 -14.19 6.12
CA PRO A 30 -3.80 -15.14 6.80
C PRO A 30 -5.29 -14.88 6.54
N ALA A 31 -5.72 -13.60 6.55
CA ALA A 31 -7.10 -13.21 6.30
C ALA A 31 -7.66 -13.68 4.95
N PHE A 32 -6.80 -13.82 3.92
CA PHE A 32 -7.21 -14.31 2.61
C PHE A 32 -6.85 -15.79 2.35
N LYS A 33 -6.09 -16.42 3.27
CA LYS A 33 -5.51 -17.76 3.09
C LYS A 33 -4.70 -17.89 1.79
N CYS A 34 -4.13 -16.79 1.30
CA CYS A 34 -3.35 -16.74 0.06
C CYS A 34 -2.36 -15.57 0.07
N LYS A 35 -1.52 -15.47 -0.97
CA LYS A 35 -0.60 -14.35 -1.17
C LYS A 35 -1.32 -13.14 -1.77
N VAL A 36 -1.12 -11.97 -1.16
CA VAL A 36 -1.38 -10.68 -1.78
C VAL A 36 -0.28 -10.40 -2.77
N ARG A 37 -0.64 -10.37 -4.06
CA ARG A 37 0.27 -10.13 -5.18
C ARG A 37 0.64 -8.65 -5.26
N ILE A 38 1.88 -8.41 -5.64
CA ILE A 38 2.45 -7.09 -5.84
C ILE A 38 2.64 -6.89 -7.36
N SER A 39 2.06 -5.83 -7.93
CA SER A 39 1.94 -5.67 -9.39
C SER A 39 2.32 -4.26 -9.86
N LEU A 40 2.64 -4.12 -11.14
CA LEU A 40 2.89 -2.80 -11.73
C LEU A 40 1.65 -1.90 -11.70
N LEU A 41 0.44 -2.49 -11.74
CA LEU A 41 -0.81 -1.77 -11.57
C LEU A 41 -0.88 -1.13 -10.17
N GLY A 42 -0.59 -1.90 -9.13
CA GLY A 42 -0.54 -1.41 -7.75
C GLY A 42 0.48 -0.29 -7.58
N TRP A 43 1.68 -0.44 -8.15
CA TRP A 43 2.71 0.60 -8.14
C TRP A 43 2.23 1.89 -8.81
N ARG A 44 1.71 1.79 -10.05
CA ARG A 44 1.20 2.94 -10.80
C ARG A 44 0.07 3.66 -10.07
N HIS A 45 -0.81 2.91 -9.41
CA HIS A 45 -1.87 3.49 -8.60
C HIS A 45 -1.35 4.19 -7.33
N LEU A 46 -0.31 3.62 -6.70
CA LEU A 46 0.35 4.19 -5.53
C LEU A 46 1.01 5.55 -5.83
N ILE A 47 1.75 5.64 -6.95
CA ILE A 47 2.43 6.88 -7.37
C ILE A 47 1.55 7.84 -8.17
N GLY A 48 0.32 7.44 -8.50
CA GLY A 48 -0.61 8.26 -9.28
C GLY A 48 -0.25 8.39 -10.77
N ALA A 49 0.49 7.43 -11.33
CA ALA A 49 0.90 7.39 -12.74
C ALA A 49 -0.14 6.75 -13.68
N SER A 50 -1.14 6.05 -13.14
CA SER A 50 -2.30 5.57 -13.91
C SER A 50 -3.29 6.72 -14.18
N GLY A 51 -4.04 6.67 -15.29
CA GLY A 51 -5.08 7.65 -15.70
C GLY A 51 -6.29 7.83 -14.75
N HIS A 52 -6.12 7.49 -13.47
CA HIS A 52 -6.99 7.89 -12.37
C HIS A 52 -6.58 9.29 -11.84
N LYS A 53 -7.35 9.82 -10.88
CA LYS A 53 -7.13 11.14 -10.24
C LYS A 53 -5.64 11.37 -9.94
N LYS A 54 -5.04 12.40 -10.56
CA LYS A 54 -3.65 12.81 -10.28
C LYS A 54 -3.50 13.04 -8.77
N ARG A 55 -2.49 12.39 -8.18
CA ARG A 55 -2.15 12.58 -6.77
C ARG A 55 -1.20 13.75 -6.64
N ILE A 56 -1.41 14.59 -5.64
CA ILE A 56 -0.43 15.61 -5.26
C ILE A 56 0.84 14.94 -4.72
N SER A 57 1.99 15.61 -4.89
CA SER A 57 3.30 15.10 -4.48
C SER A 57 3.35 14.59 -3.04
N ASP A 58 2.66 15.30 -2.15
CA ASP A 58 2.71 15.04 -0.71
C ASP A 58 1.90 13.78 -0.34
N ASP A 59 0.78 13.53 -1.03
CA ASP A 59 0.01 12.28 -0.88
C ASP A 59 0.84 11.10 -1.36
N VAL A 60 1.55 11.24 -2.49
CA VAL A 60 2.46 10.19 -2.99
C VAL A 60 3.57 9.94 -1.98
N TYR A 61 4.28 10.98 -1.53
CA TYR A 61 5.36 10.88 -0.56
C TYR A 61 4.92 10.18 0.73
N ARG A 62 3.77 10.59 1.30
CA ARG A 62 3.19 9.96 2.49
C ARG A 62 2.91 8.48 2.27
N ARG A 63 2.30 8.11 1.15
CA ARG A 63 2.01 6.69 0.84
C ARG A 63 3.28 5.86 0.68
N LEU A 64 4.32 6.42 0.05
CA LEU A 64 5.60 5.75 -0.12
C LEU A 64 6.29 5.50 1.23
N LYS A 65 6.23 6.47 2.16
CA LYS A 65 6.72 6.29 3.53
C LYS A 65 5.98 5.21 4.32
N LEU A 66 4.71 4.96 3.99
CA LEU A 66 3.92 3.93 4.66
C LEU A 66 4.17 2.52 4.10
N LEU A 67 4.84 2.38 2.96
CA LEU A 67 5.11 1.07 2.35
C LEU A 67 5.79 0.10 3.32
N PRO A 68 6.90 0.42 4.03
CA PRO A 68 7.58 -0.53 4.91
C PRO A 68 6.66 -1.23 5.92
N HIS A 69 5.59 -0.56 6.33
CA HIS A 69 4.59 -1.07 7.27
C HIS A 69 3.56 -2.02 6.64
N VAL A 70 3.35 -1.96 5.33
CA VAL A 70 2.35 -2.75 4.60
C VAL A 70 2.55 -4.25 4.80
N LYS A 71 3.80 -4.73 4.69
CA LYS A 71 4.11 -6.15 4.82
C LYS A 71 3.67 -6.70 6.19
N LYS A 72 4.04 -5.99 7.26
CA LYS A 72 3.66 -6.33 8.63
C LYS A 72 2.14 -6.39 8.80
N ILE A 73 1.39 -5.44 8.22
CA ILE A 73 -0.07 -5.44 8.29
C ILE A 73 -0.65 -6.66 7.56
N ILE A 74 -0.20 -6.94 6.34
CA ILE A 74 -0.72 -8.06 5.55
C ILE A 74 -0.44 -9.40 6.24
N GLU A 75 0.79 -9.60 6.73
CA GLU A 75 1.21 -10.87 7.36
C GLU A 75 0.51 -11.14 8.69
N ASN A 76 0.19 -10.10 9.47
CA ASN A 76 -0.46 -10.25 10.76
C ASN A 76 -2.00 -10.17 10.71
N SER A 77 -2.57 -9.78 9.55
CA SER A 77 -4.02 -9.64 9.41
C SER A 77 -4.72 -11.00 9.40
N LYS A 78 -5.56 -11.23 10.40
CA LYS A 78 -6.47 -12.39 10.48
C LYS A 78 -7.88 -12.10 9.99
N LEU A 79 -8.27 -10.83 9.99
CA LEU A 79 -9.60 -10.37 9.63
C LEU A 79 -9.52 -9.27 8.58
N ILE A 80 -10.55 -9.20 7.73
CA ILE A 80 -10.75 -8.14 6.75
C ILE A 80 -11.66 -7.09 7.41
N GLN A 81 -11.20 -5.84 7.51
CA GLN A 81 -11.96 -4.78 8.19
C GLN A 81 -13.00 -4.12 7.29
N ASN A 82 -12.83 -4.17 5.97
CA ASN A 82 -13.81 -3.63 5.04
C ASN A 82 -13.79 -4.36 3.69
N ILE A 83 -14.98 -4.56 3.12
CA ILE A 83 -15.18 -5.08 1.76
C ILE A 83 -16.10 -4.10 1.03
N LYS A 84 -15.68 -3.62 -0.14
CA LYS A 84 -16.46 -2.69 -0.97
C LYS A 84 -16.49 -3.17 -2.41
N LYS A 85 -17.67 -3.22 -3.02
CA LYS A 85 -17.85 -3.45 -4.46
C LYS A 85 -18.07 -2.11 -5.16
N LYS A 86 -17.30 -1.81 -6.20
CA LYS A 86 -17.48 -0.61 -7.04
C LYS A 86 -17.15 -0.95 -8.49
N ASN A 87 -18.03 -0.60 -9.42
CA ASN A 87 -17.86 -0.83 -10.86
C ASN A 87 -17.46 -2.28 -11.19
N GLY A 88 -18.12 -3.26 -10.55
CA GLY A 88 -17.81 -4.68 -10.72
C GLY A 88 -16.52 -5.17 -10.03
N GLN A 89 -15.70 -4.29 -9.47
CA GLN A 89 -14.46 -4.64 -8.76
C GLN A 89 -14.69 -4.73 -7.25
N ILE A 90 -14.01 -5.67 -6.61
CA ILE A 90 -14.05 -5.84 -5.15
C ILE A 90 -12.76 -5.29 -4.55
N TYR A 91 -12.93 -4.47 -3.52
CA TYR A 91 -11.87 -3.83 -2.76
C TYR A 91 -11.93 -4.32 -1.32
N TYR A 92 -10.78 -4.62 -0.75
CA TYR A 92 -10.61 -5.04 0.62
C TYR A 92 -9.72 -4.04 1.37
N ALA A 93 -10.02 -3.84 2.65
CA ALA A 93 -9.18 -3.08 3.55
C ALA A 93 -8.66 -3.98 4.68
N LEU A 94 -7.33 -3.98 4.85
CA LEU A 94 -6.67 -4.48 6.04
C LEU A 94 -6.18 -3.29 6.86
N GLU A 95 -6.36 -3.30 8.17
CA GLU A 95 -6.00 -2.21 9.05
C GLU A 95 -5.08 -2.67 10.18
N GLY A 96 -4.11 -1.82 10.53
CA GLY A 96 -3.23 -2.04 11.67
C GLY A 96 -2.88 -0.73 12.36
N MET A 97 -2.76 -0.77 13.69
CA MET A 97 -2.20 0.33 14.49
C MET A 97 -0.69 0.15 14.52
N LEU A 98 0.04 1.13 14.00
CA LEU A 98 1.50 1.10 13.98
C LEU A 98 2.05 2.44 14.43
N GLU A 99 3.11 2.38 15.22
CA GLU A 99 3.89 3.55 15.58
C GLU A 99 4.69 4.00 14.36
N VAL A 100 4.45 5.23 13.93
CA VAL A 100 5.14 5.86 12.81
C VAL A 100 5.96 7.02 13.36
N GLU A 101 7.25 7.03 13.07
CA GLU A 101 8.14 8.12 13.42
C GLU A 101 8.16 9.17 12.30
N GLU A 102 7.72 10.38 12.60
CA GLU A 102 7.85 11.54 11.72
C GLU A 102 8.53 12.67 12.49
N ASN A 103 9.65 13.19 11.96
CA ASN A 103 10.39 14.30 12.56
C ASN A 103 10.79 14.07 14.04
N LYS A 104 11.23 12.84 14.37
CA LYS A 104 11.59 12.40 15.74
C LYS A 104 10.41 12.32 16.73
N VAL A 105 9.18 12.49 16.25
CA VAL A 105 7.97 12.26 17.05
C VAL A 105 7.35 10.95 16.63
N LYS A 106 7.18 10.05 17.60
CA LYS A 106 6.47 8.79 17.41
C LYS A 106 4.98 9.01 17.67
N ALA A 107 4.15 8.62 16.72
CA ALA A 107 2.70 8.67 16.86
C ALA A 107 2.09 7.33 16.45
N LEU A 108 1.14 6.85 17.24
CA LEU A 108 0.34 5.68 16.88
C LEU A 108 -0.63 6.08 15.77
N ARG A 109 -0.51 5.47 14.60
CA ARG A 109 -1.38 5.74 13.45
C ARG A 109 -2.11 4.49 13.01
N LYS A 110 -3.37 4.68 12.62
CA LYS A 110 -4.15 3.65 11.96
C LYS A 110 -3.80 3.62 10.48
N ILE A 111 -3.08 2.60 10.05
CA ILE A 111 -2.70 2.40 8.65
C ILE A 111 -3.68 1.42 8.01
N ARG A 112 -4.20 1.80 6.85
CA ARG A 112 -5.08 1.02 6.01
C ARG A 112 -4.36 0.60 4.73
N VAL A 113 -4.29 -0.70 4.51
CA VAL A 113 -3.84 -1.33 3.27
C VAL A 113 -5.04 -1.65 2.41
N VAL A 114 -5.03 -1.19 1.15
CA VAL A 114 -6.09 -1.39 0.17
C VAL A 114 -5.65 -2.45 -0.83
N ILE A 115 -6.50 -3.45 -1.00
CA ILE A 115 -6.29 -4.59 -1.90
C ILE A 115 -7.45 -4.63 -2.89
N ILE A 116 -7.16 -4.88 -4.16
CA ILE A 116 -8.17 -5.11 -5.19
C ILE A 116 -8.17 -6.58 -5.58
N GLU A 117 -9.34 -7.11 -5.91
CA GLU A 117 -9.48 -8.42 -6.52
C GLU A 117 -9.60 -8.33 -8.04
N ASP A 118 -8.77 -9.10 -8.74
CA ASP A 118 -8.86 -9.24 -10.19
C ASP A 118 -9.92 -10.26 -10.61
N PHE A 119 -10.16 -10.36 -11.92
CA PHE A 119 -11.12 -11.29 -12.50
C PHE A 119 -10.81 -12.77 -12.23
N LYS A 120 -9.55 -13.12 -11.89
CA LYS A 120 -9.13 -14.47 -11.49
C LYS A 120 -9.18 -14.66 -9.97
N LYS A 121 -9.83 -13.75 -9.24
CA LYS A 121 -9.94 -13.71 -7.78
C LYS A 121 -8.62 -13.52 -7.03
N ASN A 122 -7.54 -13.12 -7.72
CA ASN A 122 -6.27 -12.83 -7.07
C ASN A 122 -6.38 -11.54 -6.25
N LYS A 123 -5.73 -11.52 -5.10
CA LYS A 123 -5.64 -10.34 -4.23
C LYS A 123 -4.41 -9.54 -4.63
N ILE A 124 -4.58 -8.29 -5.03
CA ILE A 124 -3.52 -7.42 -5.52
C ILE A 124 -3.41 -6.21 -4.60
N PHE A 125 -2.22 -5.95 -4.06
CA PHE A 125 -1.97 -4.71 -3.31
C PHE A 125 -2.14 -3.51 -4.25
N LEU A 126 -3.00 -2.57 -3.83
CA LEU A 126 -3.34 -1.40 -4.64
C LEU A 126 -2.83 -0.10 -4.01
N SER A 127 -2.94 0.06 -2.70
CA SER A 127 -2.47 1.28 -2.02
C SER A 127 -2.36 1.12 -0.51
N VAL A 128 -1.77 2.11 0.14
CA VAL A 128 -1.73 2.28 1.59
C VAL A 128 -2.10 3.71 1.96
N MET A 129 -2.68 3.93 3.13
CA MET A 129 -2.99 5.27 3.67
C MET A 129 -3.06 5.23 5.18
N ASP A 130 -2.66 6.29 5.86
CA ASP A 130 -3.04 6.51 7.26
C ASP A 130 -4.39 7.22 7.33
N ARG A 131 -5.17 6.87 8.35
CA ARG A 131 -6.31 7.67 8.82
C ARG A 131 -5.80 8.47 10.02
N LYS A 132 -5.77 9.79 9.85
CA LYS A 132 -5.69 10.72 10.98
C LYS A 132 -7.02 10.70 11.73
#